data_AF-A0A349KUB1-F1
#
_entry.id   AF-A0A349KUB1-F1
#
_cell.length_a   1.000
_cell.length_b   1.000
_cell.length_c   1.000
_cell.angle_alpha   90.00
_cell.angle_beta   90.00
_cell.angle_gamma   90.00
#
_symmetry.space_group_name_H-M   'P 1'
#
loop_
_entity.id
_entity.type
_entity.pdbx_description
1 polymer ?
#
loop_
_entity_poly.entity_id
_entity_poly.type
_entity_poly.pdbx_seq_one_letter_code
_entity_poly.pdbx_strand_id
1 'polypeptide(L)'
;MSPSACPAARRPEVDRKDLAILALAGTATISNLAAQHNVSCKFFYQQADKARVALDEVFASAAPDDEALFALPLTKTWLRQMTLGLTLICHSSYRGVVELMRDLLGVSVGEGTVHNVHQATARQAGEINRGQDLSAICVGLHDEIFQGSQPVLAGVDARSTDCYLLAAAEHRDADTWGSSSARRVTAGIESR
;
A
#
# COMPACT_ATOMS: atom_id res chain seq x y z
N MET A 1 25.25 -64.67 -21.11
CA MET A 1 25.59 -63.89 -19.90
C MET A 1 24.65 -62.71 -19.83
N SER A 2 23.62 -62.78 -18.98
CA SER A 2 22.68 -61.67 -18.77
C SER A 2 23.37 -60.59 -17.91
N PRO A 3 23.23 -59.29 -18.22
CA PRO A 3 23.83 -58.25 -17.40
C PRO A 3 23.14 -58.25 -16.03
N SER A 4 23.91 -58.52 -14.98
CA SER A 4 23.45 -58.42 -13.59
C SER A 4 22.98 -56.99 -13.34
N ALA A 5 21.66 -56.80 -13.26
CA ALA A 5 21.07 -55.50 -12.98
C ALA A 5 21.39 -55.11 -11.54
N CYS A 6 22.05 -53.96 -11.36
CA CYS A 6 22.50 -53.49 -10.07
C CYS A 6 21.32 -53.27 -9.10
N PRO A 7 21.33 -53.83 -7.86
CA PRO A 7 20.23 -53.73 -6.90
C PRO A 7 19.77 -52.30 -6.62
N ALA A 8 20.70 -51.33 -6.68
CA ALA A 8 20.43 -49.91 -6.48
C ALA A 8 19.46 -49.31 -7.53
N ALA A 9 19.47 -49.82 -8.77
CA ALA A 9 18.64 -49.30 -9.85
C ALA A 9 17.15 -49.69 -9.71
N ARG A 10 16.86 -50.77 -8.96
CA ARG A 10 15.50 -51.32 -8.80
C ARG A 10 14.80 -50.92 -7.49
N ARG A 11 15.45 -50.15 -6.62
CA ARG A 11 14.83 -49.78 -5.34
C ARG A 11 13.67 -48.79 -5.53
N PRO A 12 12.50 -49.03 -4.90
CA PRO A 12 11.38 -48.09 -4.83
C PRO A 12 11.82 -46.72 -4.26
N GLU A 13 11.07 -45.66 -4.57
CA GLU A 13 11.37 -44.32 -4.07
C GLU A 13 11.33 -44.21 -2.54
N VAL A 14 10.47 -44.99 -1.90
CA VAL A 14 10.35 -45.07 -0.43
C VAL A 14 11.68 -45.53 0.19
N ASP A 15 12.28 -46.61 -0.33
CA ASP A 15 13.58 -47.09 0.14
C ASP A 15 14.70 -46.05 0.01
N ARG A 16 14.65 -45.19 -1.01
CA ARG A 16 15.70 -44.18 -1.24
C ARG A 16 15.63 -43.05 -0.20
N LYS A 17 14.42 -42.68 0.24
CA LYS A 17 14.21 -41.69 1.30
C LYS A 17 14.70 -42.23 2.64
N ASP A 18 14.44 -43.49 2.95
CA ASP A 18 14.91 -44.11 4.19
C ASP A 18 16.44 -44.16 4.27
N LEU A 19 17.12 -44.48 3.16
CA LEU A 19 18.57 -44.44 3.08
C LEU A 19 19.12 -43.02 3.28
N ALA A 20 18.44 -42.01 2.73
CA ALA A 20 18.82 -40.61 2.93
C ALA A 20 18.69 -40.18 4.40
N ILE A 21 17.59 -40.57 5.05
CA ILE A 21 17.33 -40.28 6.48
C ILE A 21 18.41 -40.94 7.35
N LEU A 22 18.72 -42.22 7.13
CA LEU A 22 19.78 -42.92 7.86
C LEU A 22 21.15 -42.27 7.68
N ALA A 23 21.46 -41.81 6.47
CA ALA A 23 22.71 -41.13 6.17
C ALA A 23 22.83 -39.78 6.88
N LEU A 24 21.74 -38.99 6.88
CA LEU A 24 21.68 -37.69 7.54
C LEU A 24 21.62 -37.79 9.06
N ALA A 25 21.03 -38.86 9.61
CA ALA A 25 20.97 -39.11 11.05
C ALA A 25 22.35 -39.37 11.67
N GLY A 26 23.34 -39.84 10.89
CA GLY A 26 24.73 -39.99 11.33
C GLY A 26 24.95 -41.01 12.45
N THR A 27 23.99 -41.90 12.71
CA THR A 27 24.04 -42.87 13.82
C THR A 27 24.97 -44.06 13.55
N ALA A 28 25.38 -44.27 12.31
CA ALA A 28 26.35 -45.27 11.88
C ALA A 28 27.21 -44.76 10.71
N THR A 29 28.37 -45.37 10.49
CA THR A 29 29.25 -44.99 9.37
C THR A 29 28.60 -45.36 8.03
N ILE A 30 28.83 -44.53 7.01
CA ILE A 30 28.30 -44.76 5.66
C ILE A 30 28.75 -46.12 5.09
N SER A 31 29.96 -46.57 5.42
CA SER A 31 30.46 -47.89 5.01
C SER A 31 29.67 -49.04 5.64
N ASN A 32 29.31 -48.93 6.92
CA ASN A 32 28.48 -49.95 7.58
C ASN A 32 27.05 -49.95 7.04
N LEU A 33 26.46 -48.78 6.83
CA LEU A 33 25.12 -48.65 6.25
C LEU A 33 25.07 -49.19 4.81
N ALA A 34 26.08 -48.90 4.00
CA ALA A 34 26.21 -49.43 2.65
C ALA A 34 26.25 -50.97 2.62
N ALA A 35 27.03 -51.58 3.52
CA ALA A 35 27.10 -53.03 3.65
C ALA A 35 25.76 -53.65 4.10
N GLN A 36 25.12 -53.08 5.12
CA GLN A 36 23.84 -53.58 5.65
C GLN A 36 22.70 -53.51 4.64
N HIS A 37 22.64 -52.44 3.84
CA HIS A 37 21.59 -52.23 2.86
C HIS A 37 21.95 -52.73 1.44
N ASN A 38 23.09 -53.40 1.29
CA ASN A 38 23.61 -53.97 0.04
C ASN A 38 23.64 -52.95 -1.12
N VAL A 39 24.19 -51.76 -0.85
CA VAL A 39 24.35 -50.66 -1.81
C VAL A 39 25.77 -50.09 -1.70
N SER A 40 26.19 -49.27 -2.66
CA SER A 40 27.50 -48.62 -2.59
C SER A 40 27.48 -47.42 -1.65
N CYS A 41 28.62 -47.12 -1.02
CA CYS A 41 28.79 -45.87 -0.25
C CYS A 41 28.47 -44.64 -1.11
N LYS A 42 28.85 -44.66 -2.39
CA LYS A 42 28.55 -43.60 -3.36
C LYS A 42 27.04 -43.37 -3.50
N PHE A 43 26.25 -44.44 -3.56
CA PHE A 43 24.79 -44.34 -3.65
C PHE A 43 24.17 -43.72 -2.38
N PHE A 44 24.71 -44.05 -1.21
CA PHE A 44 24.33 -43.45 0.07
C PHE A 44 24.60 -41.95 0.10
N TYR A 45 25.82 -41.53 -0.26
CA TYR A 45 26.15 -40.10 -0.34
C TYR A 45 25.24 -39.35 -1.31
N GLN A 46 24.89 -39.96 -2.45
CA GLN A 46 23.95 -39.37 -3.40
C GLN A 46 22.54 -39.20 -2.83
N GLN A 47 22.05 -40.12 -1.98
CA GLN A 47 20.73 -39.96 -1.35
C GLN A 47 20.79 -38.90 -0.24
N ALA A 48 21.86 -38.86 0.55
CA ALA A 48 22.07 -37.86 1.59
C ALA A 48 22.16 -36.44 1.02
N ASP A 49 22.91 -36.28 -0.08
CA ASP A 49 23.06 -35.01 -0.79
C ASP A 49 21.72 -34.52 -1.35
N LYS A 50 20.96 -35.40 -2.01
CA LYS A 50 19.60 -35.09 -2.49
C LYS A 50 18.67 -34.65 -1.37
N ALA A 51 18.67 -35.35 -0.24
CA ALA A 51 17.83 -34.99 0.89
C ALA A 51 18.29 -33.67 1.54
N ARG A 52 19.60 -33.42 1.61
CA ARG A 52 20.12 -32.14 2.12
C ARG A 52 19.72 -30.97 1.24
N VAL A 53 19.88 -31.08 -0.08
CA VAL A 53 19.42 -30.05 -1.02
C VAL A 53 17.92 -29.78 -0.86
N ALA A 54 17.10 -30.83 -0.77
CA ALA A 54 15.66 -30.66 -0.58
C ALA A 54 15.30 -30.03 0.79
N LEU A 55 16.00 -30.39 1.86
CA LEU A 55 15.81 -29.76 3.17
C LEU A 55 16.25 -28.30 3.14
N ASP A 56 17.43 -28.02 2.58
CA ASP A 56 17.95 -26.66 2.43
C ASP A 56 16.98 -25.79 1.62
N GLU A 57 16.39 -26.30 0.54
CA GLU A 57 15.36 -25.59 -0.25
C GLU A 57 14.10 -25.28 0.57
N VAL A 58 13.60 -26.25 1.34
CA VAL A 58 12.41 -26.08 2.20
C VAL A 58 12.68 -25.09 3.33
N PHE A 59 13.87 -25.13 3.94
CA PHE A 59 14.23 -24.26 5.05
C PHE A 59 14.80 -22.90 4.61
N ALA A 60 15.18 -22.73 3.34
CA ALA A 60 15.63 -21.45 2.77
C ALA A 60 14.48 -20.47 2.48
N SER A 61 13.23 -20.81 2.84
CA SER A 61 12.06 -19.98 2.57
C SER A 61 12.17 -18.59 3.22
N ALA A 62 12.68 -17.63 2.46
CA ALA A 62 12.06 -16.32 2.41
C ALA A 62 10.71 -16.51 1.70
N ALA A 63 9.66 -15.84 2.17
CA ALA A 63 8.47 -15.68 1.34
C ALA A 63 8.93 -15.14 -0.02
N PRO A 64 8.49 -15.72 -1.15
CA PRO A 64 8.88 -15.17 -2.44
C PRO A 64 8.48 -13.70 -2.46
N ASP A 65 9.39 -12.80 -2.86
CA ASP A 65 9.09 -11.35 -2.96
C ASP A 65 7.86 -11.08 -3.85
N ASP A 66 7.54 -12.03 -4.73
CA ASP A 66 6.38 -12.01 -5.64
C ASP A 66 5.08 -12.55 -5.03
N GLU A 67 5.07 -12.97 -3.76
CA GLU A 67 3.84 -13.37 -3.07
C GLU A 67 2.94 -12.15 -2.85
N ALA A 68 1.76 -12.17 -3.48
CA ALA A 68 0.81 -11.08 -3.34
C ALA A 68 0.32 -10.96 -1.88
N LEU A 69 0.62 -9.83 -1.23
CA LEU A 69 0.18 -9.57 0.15
C LEU A 69 -1.35 -9.54 0.28
N PHE A 70 -2.05 -8.99 -0.72
CA PHE A 70 -3.51 -8.96 -0.81
C PHE A 70 -3.99 -8.58 -2.22
N ALA A 71 -5.26 -8.87 -2.52
CA ALA A 71 -5.92 -8.43 -3.75
C ALA A 71 -6.66 -7.10 -3.53
N LEU A 72 -6.44 -6.12 -4.42
CA LEU A 72 -7.06 -4.80 -4.34
C LEU A 72 -8.04 -4.57 -5.51
N PRO A 73 -9.37 -4.48 -5.27
CA PRO A 73 -10.33 -4.28 -6.32
C PRO A 73 -10.32 -2.83 -6.84
N LEU A 74 -9.92 -2.64 -8.10
CA LEU A 74 -9.86 -1.33 -8.76
C LEU A 74 -11.22 -0.91 -9.31
N THR A 75 -12.09 -0.36 -8.44
CA THR A 75 -13.38 0.20 -8.87
C THR A 75 -13.27 1.67 -9.31
N LYS A 76 -14.28 2.20 -10.02
CA LYS A 76 -14.32 3.64 -10.38
C LYS A 76 -14.28 4.55 -9.15
N THR A 77 -14.95 4.17 -8.06
CA THR A 77 -14.93 4.94 -6.80
C THR A 77 -13.54 4.91 -6.17
N TRP A 78 -12.89 3.74 -6.16
CA TRP A 78 -11.53 3.61 -5.68
C TRP A 78 -10.54 4.44 -6.50
N LEU A 79 -10.67 4.44 -7.84
CA LEU A 79 -9.83 5.28 -8.70
C LEU A 79 -10.01 6.77 -8.42
N ARG A 80 -11.24 7.23 -8.15
CA ARG A 80 -11.49 8.62 -7.74
C ARG A 80 -10.83 8.94 -6.40
N GLN A 81 -10.90 8.03 -5.43
CA GLN A 81 -10.23 8.18 -4.15
C GLN A 81 -8.70 8.21 -4.30
N MET A 82 -8.14 7.32 -5.13
CA MET A 82 -6.71 7.32 -5.46
C MET A 82 -6.30 8.63 -6.13
N THR A 83 -7.08 9.15 -7.08
CA THR A 83 -6.84 10.47 -7.71
C THR A 83 -6.73 11.57 -6.65
N LEU A 84 -7.66 11.63 -5.70
CA LEU A 84 -7.64 12.63 -4.62
C LEU A 84 -6.49 12.39 -3.63
N GLY A 85 -6.18 11.15 -3.30
CA GLY A 85 -5.08 10.80 -2.39
C GLY A 85 -3.74 11.22 -2.97
N LEU A 86 -3.51 10.99 -4.25
CA LEU A 86 -2.26 11.38 -4.91
C LEU A 86 -2.04 12.89 -4.89
N THR A 87 -3.08 13.69 -5.08
CA THR A 87 -2.96 15.15 -5.10
C THR A 87 -2.94 15.77 -3.70
N LEU A 88 -3.75 15.26 -2.76
CA LEU A 88 -3.90 15.85 -1.42
C LEU A 88 -2.89 15.32 -0.41
N ILE A 89 -2.48 14.05 -0.53
CA ILE A 89 -1.53 13.40 0.39
C ILE A 89 -0.14 13.35 -0.22
N CYS A 90 -0.03 12.93 -1.49
CA CYS A 90 1.26 12.81 -2.16
C CYS A 90 1.67 14.08 -2.91
N HIS A 91 0.86 15.15 -2.87
CA HIS A 91 1.11 16.44 -3.54
C HIS A 91 1.44 16.32 -5.04
N SER A 92 0.91 15.28 -5.68
CA SER A 92 1.13 15.03 -7.11
C SER A 92 0.43 16.08 -7.96
N SER A 93 1.08 16.48 -9.06
CA SER A 93 0.42 17.27 -10.10
C SER A 93 -0.63 16.42 -10.83
N TYR A 94 -1.56 17.05 -11.56
CA TYR A 94 -2.53 16.32 -12.38
C TYR A 94 -1.85 15.43 -13.42
N ARG A 95 -0.73 15.88 -13.99
CA ARG A 95 0.08 15.07 -14.90
C ARG A 95 0.68 13.85 -14.21
N GLY A 96 1.21 14.02 -12.99
CA GLY A 96 1.72 12.90 -12.20
C GLY A 96 0.65 11.85 -11.90
N VAL A 97 -0.59 12.28 -11.63
CA VAL A 97 -1.73 11.36 -11.47
C VAL A 97 -2.01 10.61 -12.77
N VAL A 98 -2.05 11.30 -13.91
CA VAL A 98 -2.29 10.70 -15.22
C VAL A 98 -1.20 9.66 -15.56
N GLU A 99 0.06 10.00 -15.34
CA GLU A 99 1.21 9.11 -15.56
C GLU A 99 1.14 7.87 -14.68
N LEU A 100 0.91 8.03 -13.37
CA LEU A 100 0.80 6.89 -12.44
C LEU A 100 -0.37 5.97 -12.78
N MET A 101 -1.54 6.53 -13.10
CA MET A 101 -2.72 5.75 -13.49
C MET A 101 -2.45 4.91 -14.75
N ARG A 102 -1.74 5.48 -15.73
CA ARG A 102 -1.35 4.78 -16.96
C ARG A 102 -0.30 3.70 -16.69
N ASP A 103 0.78 4.06 -16.00
CA ASP A 103 1.98 3.23 -15.92
C ASP A 103 1.90 2.13 -14.86
N LEU A 104 1.22 2.38 -13.73
CA LEU A 104 1.09 1.39 -12.65
C LEU A 104 -0.24 0.65 -12.66
N LEU A 105 -1.32 1.30 -13.11
CA LEU A 105 -2.67 0.71 -13.06
C LEU A 105 -3.23 0.35 -14.44
N GLY A 106 -2.56 0.74 -15.54
CA GLY A 106 -3.06 0.52 -16.90
C GLY A 106 -4.34 1.27 -17.23
N VAL A 107 -4.70 2.30 -16.45
CA VAL A 107 -5.94 3.07 -16.60
C VAL A 107 -5.65 4.37 -17.33
N SER A 108 -6.27 4.55 -18.50
CA SER A 108 -6.20 5.82 -19.22
C SER A 108 -7.15 6.85 -18.62
N VAL A 109 -6.58 7.94 -18.10
CA VAL A 109 -7.31 9.12 -17.62
C VAL A 109 -6.70 10.38 -18.22
N GLY A 110 -7.53 11.39 -18.51
CA GLY A 110 -7.05 12.71 -18.92
C GLY A 110 -6.96 13.68 -17.76
N GLU A 111 -6.15 14.73 -17.88
CA GLU A 111 -6.07 15.82 -16.88
C GLU A 111 -7.45 16.45 -16.61
N GLY A 112 -8.31 16.57 -17.62
CA GLY A 112 -9.68 17.05 -17.46
C GLY A 112 -10.55 16.12 -16.58
N THR A 113 -10.30 14.81 -16.59
CA THR A 113 -10.98 13.87 -15.69
C THR A 113 -10.53 14.08 -14.25
N VAL A 114 -9.22 14.22 -14.03
CA VAL A 114 -8.66 14.54 -12.71
C VAL A 114 -9.23 15.85 -12.18
N HIS A 115 -9.25 16.89 -13.00
CA HIS A 115 -9.87 18.18 -12.67
C HIS A 115 -11.34 18.03 -12.26
N ASN A 116 -12.13 17.29 -13.03
CA ASN A 116 -13.55 17.09 -12.75
C ASN A 116 -13.79 16.33 -11.44
N VAL A 117 -12.95 15.35 -11.11
CA VAL A 117 -12.99 14.65 -9.82
C VAL A 117 -12.73 15.62 -8.67
N HIS A 118 -11.71 16.48 -8.81
CA HIS A 118 -11.43 17.52 -7.83
C HIS A 118 -12.60 18.50 -7.67
N GLN A 119 -13.17 19.01 -8.76
CA GLN A 119 -14.29 19.95 -8.71
C GLN A 119 -15.56 19.34 -8.10
N ALA A 120 -15.86 18.08 -8.43
CA ALA A 120 -16.99 17.38 -7.82
C ALA A 120 -16.79 17.23 -6.30
N THR A 121 -15.59 16.83 -5.88
CA THR A 121 -15.25 16.63 -4.47
C THR A 121 -15.22 17.94 -3.71
N ALA A 122 -14.67 19.01 -4.30
CA ALA A 122 -14.64 20.34 -3.69
C ALA A 122 -16.05 20.90 -3.46
N ARG A 123 -17.00 20.67 -4.40
CA ARG A 123 -18.41 21.05 -4.19
C ARG A 123 -19.03 20.29 -3.02
N GLN A 124 -18.82 18.98 -2.96
CA GLN A 124 -19.32 18.15 -1.85
C GLN A 124 -18.70 18.56 -0.50
N ALA A 125 -17.39 18.81 -0.47
CA ALA A 125 -16.71 19.33 0.71
C ALA A 125 -17.28 20.70 1.12
N GLY A 126 -17.57 21.57 0.16
CA GLY A 126 -18.22 22.85 0.42
C GLY A 126 -19.63 22.74 0.98
N GLU A 127 -20.38 21.69 0.66
CA GLU A 127 -21.68 21.37 1.29
C GLU A 127 -21.49 20.90 2.74
N ILE A 128 -20.56 19.98 2.97
CA ILE A 128 -20.23 19.46 4.30
C ILE A 128 -19.77 20.61 5.22
N ASN A 129 -18.82 21.42 4.76
CA ASN A 129 -18.24 22.53 5.53
C ASN A 129 -19.30 23.59 5.89
N ARG A 130 -20.30 23.81 5.03
CA ARG A 130 -21.42 24.72 5.34
C ARG A 130 -22.38 24.18 6.39
N GLY A 131 -22.43 22.87 6.57
CA GLY A 131 -23.26 22.21 7.58
C GLY A 131 -22.59 22.03 8.93
N GLN A 132 -21.33 22.46 9.09
CA GLN A 132 -20.60 22.35 10.35
C GLN A 132 -21.16 23.32 11.41
N ASP A 133 -21.30 22.84 12.63
CA ASP A 133 -21.62 23.67 13.79
C ASP A 133 -20.36 24.39 14.26
N LEU A 134 -20.40 25.72 14.23
CA LEU A 134 -19.28 26.59 14.60
C LEU A 134 -19.44 27.19 16.01
N SER A 135 -20.49 26.81 16.75
CA SER A 135 -20.80 27.36 18.08
C SER A 135 -19.70 27.12 19.13
N ALA A 136 -18.87 26.10 18.93
CA ALA A 136 -17.75 25.77 19.80
C ALA A 136 -16.51 26.69 19.60
N ILE A 137 -16.51 27.54 18.57
CA ILE A 137 -15.40 28.43 18.25
C ILE A 137 -15.59 29.73 19.04
N CYS A 138 -14.74 29.94 20.04
CA CYS A 138 -14.81 31.13 20.89
C CYS A 138 -13.88 32.25 20.42
N VAL A 139 -12.75 31.90 19.79
CA VAL A 139 -11.74 32.86 19.35
C VAL A 139 -11.28 32.48 17.96
N GLY A 140 -11.63 33.31 16.98
CA GLY A 140 -11.21 33.16 15.59
C GLY A 140 -9.93 33.92 15.30
N LEU A 141 -8.93 33.26 14.73
CA LEU A 141 -7.76 33.89 14.13
C LEU A 141 -8.02 34.03 12.63
N HIS A 142 -8.07 35.28 12.16
CA HIS A 142 -8.40 35.60 10.78
C HIS A 142 -7.18 36.16 10.05
N ASP A 143 -6.98 35.72 8.81
CA ASP A 143 -5.91 36.22 7.94
C ASP A 143 -6.29 36.13 6.45
N GLU A 144 -5.53 36.79 5.59
CA GLU A 144 -5.66 36.69 4.14
C GLU A 144 -4.48 35.94 3.52
N ILE A 145 -4.78 34.93 2.71
CA ILE A 145 -3.79 34.28 1.84
C ILE A 145 -4.13 34.58 0.37
N PHE A 146 -3.18 34.34 -0.53
CA PHE A 146 -3.37 34.62 -1.95
C PHE A 146 -3.19 33.37 -2.80
N GLN A 147 -4.17 33.08 -3.64
CA GLN A 147 -4.09 32.06 -4.67
C GLN A 147 -4.17 32.72 -6.05
N GLY A 148 -3.06 32.78 -6.79
CA GLY A 148 -3.04 33.35 -8.14
C GLY A 148 -3.53 34.80 -8.20
N SER A 149 -3.09 35.62 -7.23
CA SER A 149 -3.51 37.02 -7.03
C SER A 149 -4.96 37.20 -6.57
N GLN A 150 -5.71 36.14 -6.37
CA GLN A 150 -7.03 36.19 -5.76
C GLN A 150 -6.90 36.09 -4.23
N PRO A 151 -7.48 37.03 -3.47
CA PRO A 151 -7.49 36.93 -2.02
C PRO A 151 -8.38 35.77 -1.58
N VAL A 152 -7.93 35.05 -0.57
CA VAL A 152 -8.65 33.97 0.09
C VAL A 152 -8.68 34.29 1.57
N LEU A 153 -9.87 34.50 2.10
CA LEU A 153 -10.08 34.75 3.52
C LEU A 153 -9.91 33.42 4.27
N ALA A 154 -9.04 33.42 5.26
CA ALA A 154 -8.76 32.31 6.14
C ALA A 154 -9.22 32.63 7.56
N GLY A 155 -9.83 31.65 8.22
CA GLY A 155 -10.20 31.73 9.64
C GLY A 155 -9.99 30.39 10.30
N VAL A 156 -9.23 30.39 11.40
CA VAL A 156 -8.93 29.20 12.19
C VAL A 156 -9.31 29.40 13.65
N ASP A 157 -9.83 28.36 14.30
CA ASP A 157 -10.10 28.41 15.74
C ASP A 157 -8.77 28.44 16.50
N ALA A 158 -8.60 29.44 17.37
CA ALA A 158 -7.36 29.62 18.13
C ALA A 158 -7.04 28.41 19.03
N ARG A 159 -8.06 27.65 19.44
CA ARG A 159 -7.89 26.50 20.35
C ARG A 159 -7.61 25.20 19.61
N SER A 160 -8.46 24.83 18.65
CA SER A 160 -8.37 23.55 17.95
C SER A 160 -7.53 23.58 16.69
N THR A 161 -7.17 24.77 16.20
CA THR A 161 -6.56 24.99 14.87
C THR A 161 -7.43 24.55 13.70
N ASP A 162 -8.71 24.27 13.94
CA ASP A 162 -9.66 23.91 12.89
C ASP A 162 -9.89 25.09 11.94
N CYS A 163 -9.79 24.84 10.64
CA CYS A 163 -9.96 25.85 9.60
C CYS A 163 -11.44 25.94 9.22
N TYR A 164 -12.17 26.79 9.93
CA TYR A 164 -13.60 26.98 9.68
C TYR A 164 -13.86 27.85 8.46
N LEU A 165 -12.97 28.77 8.09
CA LEU A 165 -13.14 29.68 6.95
C LEU A 165 -11.97 29.53 5.97
N LEU A 166 -12.30 29.17 4.72
CA LEU A 166 -11.40 29.25 3.57
C LEU A 166 -12.23 29.61 2.33
N ALA A 167 -12.26 30.88 1.96
CA ALA A 167 -13.14 31.38 0.90
C ALA A 167 -12.44 32.40 0.01
N ALA A 168 -12.46 32.15 -1.29
CA ALA A 168 -11.99 33.13 -2.28
C ALA A 168 -12.90 34.37 -2.24
N ALA A 169 -12.29 35.54 -2.30
CA ALA A 169 -12.96 36.83 -2.28
C ALA A 169 -12.56 37.66 -3.50
N GLU A 170 -13.37 38.68 -3.83
CA GLU A 170 -13.04 39.66 -4.86
C GLU A 170 -12.19 40.80 -4.31
N HIS A 171 -12.40 41.16 -3.04
CA HIS A 171 -11.74 42.27 -2.35
C HIS A 171 -11.27 41.83 -0.96
N ARG A 172 -10.55 42.72 -0.26
CA ARG A 172 -10.02 42.50 1.10
C ARG A 172 -10.40 43.62 2.08
N ASP A 173 -11.42 44.39 1.74
CA ASP A 173 -11.91 45.47 2.57
C ASP A 173 -12.71 44.97 3.78
N ALA A 174 -12.97 45.89 4.72
CA ALA A 174 -13.74 45.62 5.91
C ALA A 174 -15.16 45.10 5.60
N ASP A 175 -15.76 45.52 4.49
CA ASP A 175 -17.10 45.08 4.08
C ASP A 175 -17.10 43.61 3.63
N THR A 176 -16.06 43.19 2.91
CA THR A 176 -15.87 41.80 2.49
C THR A 176 -15.66 40.89 3.69
N TRP A 177 -14.84 41.33 4.65
CA TRP A 177 -14.65 40.64 5.93
C TRP A 177 -15.93 40.62 6.76
N GLY A 178 -16.66 41.73 6.83
CA GLY A 178 -17.92 41.84 7.57
C GLY A 178 -19.00 40.92 7.01
N SER A 179 -19.17 40.84 5.68
CA SER A 179 -20.16 39.96 5.05
C SER A 179 -19.80 38.46 5.16
N SER A 180 -18.51 38.13 5.15
CA SER A 180 -18.00 36.76 5.30
C SER A 180 -18.09 36.27 6.74
N SER A 181 -17.78 37.18 7.67
CA SER A 181 -17.96 36.96 9.10
C SER A 181 -19.44 36.84 9.41
N ALA A 182 -20.30 37.77 9.00
CA ALA A 182 -21.74 37.72 9.27
C ALA A 182 -22.42 36.42 8.76
N ARG A 183 -22.03 35.94 7.57
CA ARG A 183 -22.49 34.63 7.04
C ARG A 183 -22.08 33.44 7.92
N ARG A 184 -21.05 33.58 8.76
CA ARG A 184 -20.54 32.53 9.66
C ARG A 184 -20.86 32.80 11.15
N VAL A 185 -21.03 34.07 11.55
CA VAL A 185 -21.47 34.54 12.88
C VAL A 185 -22.94 34.18 13.13
N THR A 186 -23.76 34.12 12.08
CA THR A 186 -25.12 33.54 12.20
C THR A 186 -25.10 32.05 12.63
N ALA A 187 -23.91 31.42 12.70
CA ALA A 187 -23.64 30.10 13.27
C ALA A 187 -22.78 30.10 14.57
N GLY A 188 -22.59 31.25 15.24
CA GLY A 188 -22.18 31.29 16.66
C GLY A 188 -20.85 31.99 17.04
N ILE A 189 -20.18 32.71 16.15
CA ILE A 189 -18.93 33.44 16.48
C ILE A 189 -19.24 34.93 16.73
N GLU A 190 -19.57 35.32 17.96
CA GLU A 190 -19.62 36.76 18.31
C GLU A 190 -18.19 37.29 18.54
N SER A 191 -17.76 38.19 17.65
CA SER A 191 -16.57 39.02 17.84
C SER A 191 -16.77 39.97 19.02
N ARG A 192 -15.88 39.92 20.03
CA ARG A 192 -15.63 41.03 20.96
C ARG A 192 -14.34 41.73 20.60
#